data_AF-A0A2D4KXR7-F1
#
_entry.id   AF-A0A2D4KXR7-F1
#
_cell.length_a   1.000
_cell.length_b   1.000
_cell.length_c   1.000
_cell.angle_alpha   90.00
_cell.angle_beta   90.00
_cell.angle_gamma   90.00
#
_symmetry.space_group_name_H-M   'P 1'
#
loop_
_entity.id
_entity.type
_entity.pdbx_description
1 polymer ?
#
loop_
_entity_poly.entity_id
_entity_poly.type
_entity_poly.pdbx_seq_one_letter_code
_entity_poly.pdbx_strand_id
1 'polypeptide(L)'
;MQALALWLTVGVLQLLTAVHGGPQQQRFVAPDITWSLSKVQNFAWENCGPSSEPAIIKSLSVSPDPIAVPGVVTVTASGASTILLCAPLKAVVILEKKLGDLWIK
;
A
#
# COMPACT_ATOMS: atom_id res chain seq x y z
N MET A 1 -56.74 23.70 11.06
CA MET A 1 -56.41 22.27 10.86
C MET A 1 -55.55 21.98 9.61
N GLN A 2 -55.43 22.88 8.63
CA GLN A 2 -54.70 22.60 7.36
C GLN A 2 -53.17 22.81 7.42
N ALA A 3 -52.66 23.64 8.33
CA ALA A 3 -51.23 23.96 8.39
C ALA A 3 -50.35 22.81 8.93
N LEU A 4 -50.88 21.97 9.83
CA LEU A 4 -50.14 20.85 10.42
C LEU A 4 -49.88 19.72 9.41
N ALA A 5 -50.81 19.50 8.48
CA ALA A 5 -50.69 18.46 7.45
C ALA A 5 -49.55 18.77 6.46
N LEU A 6 -49.30 20.04 6.17
CA LEU A 6 -48.25 20.48 5.25
C LEU A 6 -46.84 20.36 5.86
N TRP A 7 -46.70 20.42 7.17
CA TRP A 7 -45.40 20.26 7.83
C TRP A 7 -44.99 18.79 7.96
N LEU A 8 -45.97 17.91 8.18
CA LEU A 8 -45.73 16.47 8.24
C LEU A 8 -45.27 15.92 6.87
N THR A 9 -45.82 16.41 5.76
CA THR A 9 -45.40 15.98 4.42
C THR A 9 -43.98 16.44 4.06
N VAL A 10 -43.58 17.65 4.46
CA VAL A 10 -42.20 18.14 4.27
C VAL A 10 -41.21 17.33 5.11
N GLY A 11 -41.56 16.99 6.36
CA GLY A 11 -40.71 16.16 7.23
C GLY A 11 -40.45 14.76 6.66
N VAL A 12 -41.47 14.13 6.06
CA VAL A 12 -41.34 12.80 5.42
C VAL A 12 -40.47 12.88 4.16
N LEU A 13 -40.57 13.95 3.37
CA LEU A 13 -39.77 14.10 2.14
C LEU A 13 -38.28 14.33 2.43
N GLN A 14 -37.94 15.02 3.52
CA GLN A 14 -36.55 15.24 3.95
C GLN A 14 -35.88 13.98 4.51
N LEU A 15 -36.66 12.99 4.99
CA LEU A 15 -36.12 11.73 5.51
C LEU A 15 -35.84 10.71 4.39
N LEU A 16 -36.57 10.77 3.28
CA LEU A 16 -36.43 9.85 2.13
C LEU A 16 -35.15 10.07 1.32
N THR A 17 -34.58 11.28 1.34
CA THR A 17 -33.35 11.60 0.60
C THR A 17 -32.08 11.10 1.28
N ALA A 18 -32.11 10.85 2.60
CA ALA A 18 -30.96 10.34 3.34
C ALA A 18 -30.65 8.85 3.07
N VAL A 19 -31.62 8.07 2.55
CA VAL A 19 -31.49 6.61 2.40
C VAL A 19 -30.82 6.19 1.08
N HIS A 20 -30.73 7.08 0.08
CA HIS A 20 -30.21 6.71 -1.25
C HIS A 20 -28.75 7.14 -1.51
N GLY A 21 -28.12 7.84 -0.57
CA GLY A 21 -26.70 8.21 -0.63
C GLY A 21 -25.81 7.17 0.04
N GLY A 22 -25.77 5.94 -0.49
CA GLY A 22 -24.75 4.97 -0.07
C GLY A 22 -23.34 5.55 -0.28
N PRO A 23 -22.31 5.08 0.47
CA PRO A 23 -20.95 5.56 0.27
C PRO A 23 -20.58 5.38 -1.20
N GLN A 24 -20.31 6.50 -1.88
CA GLN A 24 -19.83 6.52 -3.25
C GLN A 24 -18.50 5.77 -3.24
N GLN A 25 -18.53 4.47 -3.54
CA GLN A 25 -17.32 3.73 -3.82
C GLN A 25 -16.74 4.37 -5.08
N GLN A 26 -15.77 5.25 -4.88
CA GLN A 26 -14.98 5.80 -5.96
C GLN A 26 -14.23 4.63 -6.58
N ARG A 27 -14.83 4.05 -7.62
CA ARG A 27 -14.15 3.11 -8.48
C ARG A 27 -13.09 3.94 -9.19
N PHE A 28 -11.87 3.89 -8.67
CA PHE A 28 -10.70 4.40 -9.37
C PHE A 28 -10.53 3.53 -10.63
N VAL A 29 -11.19 3.93 -11.71
CA VAL A 29 -10.87 3.47 -13.04
C VAL A 29 -9.58 4.17 -13.38
N ALA A 30 -8.47 3.50 -13.07
CA ALA A 30 -7.21 3.90 -13.64
C ALA A 30 -7.37 3.78 -15.17
N PRO A 31 -7.08 4.84 -15.95
CA PRO A 31 -7.03 4.71 -17.41
C PRO A 31 -6.06 3.57 -17.78
N ASP A 32 -6.13 3.04 -19.00
CA ASP A 32 -5.12 2.12 -19.55
C ASP A 32 -3.76 2.81 -19.65
N ILE A 33 -3.14 3.06 -18.50
CA ILE A 33 -1.83 3.64 -18.33
C ILE A 33 -0.89 2.46 -18.28
N THR A 34 -0.03 2.33 -19.29
CA THR A 34 1.13 1.45 -19.19
C THR A 34 2.09 2.10 -18.19
N TRP A 35 2.00 1.72 -16.91
CA TRP A 35 2.93 2.19 -15.89
C TRP A 35 4.32 1.59 -16.14
N SER A 36 5.23 2.38 -16.69
CA SER A 36 6.65 2.01 -16.75
C SER A 36 7.36 2.52 -15.49
N LEU A 37 7.82 1.58 -14.66
CA LEU A 37 8.78 1.90 -13.62
C LEU A 37 10.12 2.21 -14.31
N SER A 38 10.48 3.48 -14.39
CA SER A 38 11.73 3.92 -15.04
C SER A 38 12.85 4.19 -14.03
N LYS A 39 12.49 4.52 -12.79
CA LYS A 39 13.42 4.82 -11.69
C LYS A 39 12.87 4.37 -10.34
N VAL A 40 13.74 3.88 -9.47
CA VAL A 40 13.49 3.72 -8.04
C VAL A 40 14.41 4.68 -7.30
N GLN A 41 13.84 5.46 -6.38
CA GLN A 41 14.55 6.50 -5.64
C GLN A 41 14.23 6.36 -4.16
N ASN A 42 15.07 6.93 -3.30
CA ASN A 42 14.89 6.89 -1.84
C ASN A 42 14.76 5.45 -1.32
N PHE A 43 15.63 4.56 -1.79
CA PHE A 43 15.67 3.19 -1.29
C PHE A 43 15.92 3.20 0.22
N ALA A 44 14.97 2.63 0.96
CA ALA A 44 15.03 2.49 2.40
C ALA A 44 14.59 1.08 2.78
N TRP A 45 15.15 0.57 3.86
CA TRP A 45 14.86 -0.76 4.36
C TRP A 45 15.01 -0.78 5.88
N GLU A 46 14.31 -1.72 6.50
CA GLU A 46 14.44 -2.05 7.91
C GLU A 46 14.06 -3.52 8.13
N ASN A 47 14.44 -4.10 9.26
CA ASN A 47 13.95 -5.42 9.65
C ASN A 47 12.51 -5.28 10.16
N CYS A 48 11.59 -6.13 9.70
CA CYS A 48 10.17 -6.04 10.07
C CYS A 48 9.88 -6.48 11.52
N GLY A 49 10.73 -7.33 12.09
CA GLY A 49 10.56 -7.93 13.41
C GLY A 49 11.45 -7.32 14.49
N PRO A 50 11.28 -7.73 15.76
CA PRO A 50 12.14 -7.31 16.85
C PRO A 50 13.58 -7.79 16.65
N SER A 51 14.53 -7.20 17.37
CA SER A 51 15.95 -7.59 17.32
C SER A 51 16.23 -9.01 17.85
N SER A 52 15.24 -9.65 18.48
CA SER A 52 15.30 -11.04 18.95
C SER A 52 15.07 -12.08 17.85
N GLU A 53 14.69 -11.67 16.63
CA GLU A 53 14.57 -12.60 15.51
C GLU A 53 15.89 -13.34 15.26
N PRO A 54 15.86 -14.65 14.99
CA PRO A 54 17.06 -15.47 14.89
C PRO A 54 17.88 -15.18 13.63
N ALA A 55 17.37 -14.38 12.69
CA ALA A 55 18.07 -13.90 11.52
C ALA A 55 17.77 -12.42 11.31
N ILE A 56 18.82 -11.59 11.21
CA ILE A 56 18.71 -10.14 11.04
C ILE A 56 19.62 -9.66 9.92
N ILE A 57 19.14 -8.68 9.15
CA ILE A 57 19.98 -7.92 8.22
C ILE A 57 20.64 -6.79 9.00
N LYS A 58 21.98 -6.72 8.91
CA LYS A 58 22.80 -5.70 9.59
C LYS A 58 23.09 -4.50 8.70
N SER A 59 23.29 -4.74 7.40
CA SER A 59 23.50 -3.71 6.41
C SER A 59 22.93 -4.18 5.07
N LEU A 60 22.37 -3.24 4.31
CA LEU A 60 21.93 -3.43 2.94
C LEU A 60 22.08 -2.08 2.24
N SER A 61 22.77 -2.04 1.12
CA SER A 61 22.87 -0.85 0.27
C SER A 61 22.70 -1.24 -1.19
N VAL A 62 22.14 -0.32 -1.95
CA VAL A 62 21.80 -0.50 -3.36
C VAL A 62 22.30 0.71 -4.13
N SER A 63 23.01 0.47 -5.23
CA SER A 63 23.52 1.51 -6.11
C SER A 63 23.28 1.19 -7.59
N PRO A 64 23.12 2.17 -8.49
CA PRO A 64 23.15 3.61 -8.21
C PRO A 64 21.85 4.11 -7.55
N ASP A 65 21.89 5.27 -6.90
CA ASP A 65 20.70 6.01 -6.46
C ASP A 65 20.59 7.31 -7.27
N PRO A 66 19.52 7.53 -8.05
CA PRO A 66 18.37 6.65 -8.27
C PRO A 66 18.71 5.44 -9.15
N ILE A 67 18.03 4.32 -8.89
CA ILE A 67 18.17 3.07 -9.63
C ILE A 67 17.41 3.22 -10.96
N ALA A 68 18.09 3.05 -12.09
CA ALA A 68 17.46 3.07 -13.41
C ALA A 68 16.84 1.70 -13.78
N VAL A 69 15.67 1.72 -14.40
CA VAL A 69 14.96 0.51 -14.87
C VAL A 69 14.59 0.70 -16.35
N PRO A 70 15.06 -0.17 -17.27
CA PRO A 70 16.04 -1.23 -17.05
C PRO A 70 17.44 -0.68 -16.76
N GLY A 71 18.25 -1.45 -16.04
CA GLY A 71 19.61 -1.04 -15.68
C GLY A 71 20.33 -2.10 -14.84
N VAL A 72 21.63 -1.88 -14.65
CA VAL A 72 22.46 -2.71 -13.75
C VAL A 72 22.36 -2.14 -12.34
N VAL A 73 22.20 -3.03 -11.36
CA VAL A 73 22.10 -2.68 -9.93
C VAL A 73 23.18 -3.44 -9.17
N THR A 74 23.88 -2.73 -8.29
CA THR A 74 24.79 -3.34 -7.31
C THR A 74 24.09 -3.38 -5.96
N VAL A 75 24.02 -4.57 -5.37
CA VAL A 75 23.46 -4.79 -4.03
C VAL A 75 24.58 -5.32 -3.14
N THR A 76 24.79 -4.67 -2.00
CA THR A 76 25.67 -5.18 -0.94
C THR A 76 24.85 -5.39 0.32
N ALA A 77 25.04 -6.53 0.97
CA ALA A 77 24.28 -6.89 2.16
C ALA A 77 25.14 -7.68 3.15
N SER A 78 24.87 -7.50 4.44
CA SER A 78 25.40 -8.34 5.51
C SER A 78 24.28 -8.72 6.47
N GLY A 79 24.23 -9.97 6.89
CA GLY A 79 23.29 -10.45 7.89
C GLY A 79 23.97 -11.31 8.95
N ALA A 80 23.24 -11.64 10.00
CA ALA A 80 23.65 -12.63 10.98
C ALA A 80 22.48 -13.55 11.31
N SER A 81 22.78 -14.79 11.67
CA SER A 81 21.80 -15.70 12.23
C SER A 81 22.37 -16.45 13.43
N THR A 82 21.52 -16.71 14.43
CA THR A 82 21.83 -17.52 15.61
C THR A 82 21.50 -19.00 15.41
N ILE A 83 20.83 -19.33 14.30
CA ILE A 83 20.46 -20.70 13.95
C ILE A 83 21.09 -21.10 12.61
N LEU A 84 21.17 -22.40 12.38
CA LEU A 84 21.62 -22.93 11.09
C LEU A 84 20.49 -22.81 10.05
N LEU A 85 20.77 -22.16 8.92
CA LEU A 85 19.83 -22.07 7.81
C LEU A 85 19.99 -23.30 6.90
N CYS A 86 19.10 -24.28 7.04
CA CYS A 86 19.11 -25.52 6.26
C CYS A 86 18.02 -25.54 5.19
N ALA A 87 18.28 -26.23 4.08
CA ALA A 87 17.29 -26.45 3.05
C ALA A 87 16.16 -27.39 3.53
N PRO A 88 14.92 -27.22 3.03
CA PRO A 88 14.48 -26.16 2.12
C PRO A 88 14.17 -24.83 2.85
N LEU A 89 14.63 -23.71 2.29
CA LEU A 89 14.34 -22.36 2.80
C LEU A 89 13.15 -21.75 2.03
N LYS A 90 12.13 -21.28 2.74
CA LYS A 90 10.98 -20.57 2.17
C LYS A 90 11.14 -19.07 2.38
N ALA A 91 10.99 -18.31 1.30
CA ALA A 91 10.88 -16.85 1.34
C ALA A 91 9.49 -16.43 0.83
N VAL A 92 8.91 -15.40 1.45
CA VAL A 92 7.64 -14.78 1.01
C VAL A 92 7.92 -13.31 0.75
N VAL A 93 7.55 -12.85 -0.45
CA VAL A 93 7.73 -11.45 -0.86
C VAL A 93 6.36 -10.85 -1.11
N ILE A 94 6.12 -9.67 -0.53
CA ILE A 94 4.93 -8.86 -0.76
C ILE A 94 5.40 -7.59 -1.45
N LEU A 95 4.86 -7.31 -2.64
CA LEU A 95 5.14 -6.08 -3.39
C LEU A 95 3.90 -5.20 -3.35
N GLU A 96 4.07 -3.94 -2.99
CA GLU A 96 2.99 -2.96 -2.95
C GLU A 96 3.45 -1.66 -3.63
N LYS A 97 2.53 -0.99 -4.31
CA LYS A 97 2.73 0.32 -4.91
C LYS A 97 1.95 1.38 -4.14
N LYS A 98 2.65 2.37 -3.61
CA LYS A 98 2.00 3.53 -2.97
C LYS A 98 1.46 4.50 -4.03
N LEU A 99 0.18 4.86 -3.93
CA LEU A 99 -0.50 5.88 -4.71
C LEU A 99 -1.23 6.83 -3.75
N GLY A 100 -0.64 8.00 -3.48
CA GLY A 100 -1.12 8.88 -2.41
C GLY A 100 -1.03 8.16 -1.06
N ASP A 101 -2.15 8.04 -0.36
CA ASP A 101 -2.24 7.35 0.94
C ASP A 101 -2.64 5.86 0.81
N LEU A 102 -2.88 5.37 -0.41
CA LEU A 102 -3.26 3.99 -0.68
C LEU A 102 -2.05 3.14 -1.08
N TRP A 103 -2.03 1.89 -0.61
CA TRP A 103 -1.11 0.85 -1.09
C TRP A 103 -1.87 -0.17 -1.93
N ILE A 104 -1.43 -0.37 -3.17
CA ILE A 104 -2.00 -1.35 -4.10
C ILE A 104 -1.09 -2.57 -4.13
N LYS A 105 -1.66 -3.75 -3.87
CA LYS A 105 -1.03 -5.06 -4.02
C LYS A 105 -1.05 -5.52 -5.47
#